data_AF-A0A6F9C602-F1
#
_entry.id   AF-A0A6F9C602-F1
#
_cell.length_a   1.000
_cell.length_b   1.000
_cell.length_c   1.000
_cell.angle_alpha   90.00
_cell.angle_beta   90.00
_cell.angle_gamma   90.00
#
_symmetry.space_group_name_H-M   'P 1'
#
loop_
_entity.id
_entity.type
_entity.pdbx_description
1 polymer ?
#
loop_
_entity_poly.entity_id
_entity_poly.type
_entity_poly.pdbx_seq_one_letter_code
_entity_poly.pdbx_strand_id
1 'polypeptide(L)'
;MKTCLAALNRCTMVALGPIFLGDVPSHRDQPASTREVTGFVGCIRELQVNNKDIYIAGEAMGGRNIQNCDTPVCQHLPCRNGGTCVR
;
A
#
# COMPACT_ATOMS: atom_id res chain seq x y z
N MET A 1 -10.16 0.66 13.84
CA MET A 1 -11.13 1.16 14.85
C MET A 1 -10.48 1.05 16.21
N LYS A 2 -10.46 2.12 17.01
CA LYS A 2 -9.95 2.07 18.39
C LYS A 2 -11.05 1.45 19.26
N THR A 3 -10.92 0.17 19.60
CA THR A 3 -11.76 -0.44 20.64
C THR A 3 -11.21 -0.03 21.99
N CYS A 4 -11.96 0.82 22.70
CA CYS A 4 -11.60 1.23 24.05
C CYS A 4 -12.36 0.35 25.05
N LEU A 5 -11.62 -0.37 25.90
CA LEU A 5 -12.24 -1.02 27.06
C LEU A 5 -12.50 0.06 28.11
N ALA A 6 -13.76 0.43 28.27
CA ALA A 6 -14.21 1.41 29.26
C ALA A 6 -13.74 1.09 30.69
N ALA A 7 -13.59 -0.20 31.02
CA ALA A 7 -13.14 -0.65 32.34
C ALA A 7 -11.65 -0.39 32.64
N LEU A 8 -10.80 -0.16 31.63
CA LEU A 8 -9.35 -0.03 31.80
C LEU A 8 -8.80 1.32 31.34
N ASN A 9 -9.62 2.23 30.81
CA ASN A 9 -9.18 3.46 30.13
C ASN A 9 -8.03 3.22 29.14
N ARG A 10 -8.06 2.05 28.49
CA ARG A 10 -7.05 1.62 27.52
C ARG A 10 -7.74 1.35 26.20
N CYS A 11 -7.30 2.05 25.17
CA CYS A 11 -7.67 1.77 23.79
C CYS A 11 -6.59 0.86 23.21
N THR A 12 -6.95 -0.39 22.97
CA THR A 12 -6.05 -1.34 22.33
C THR A 12 -6.30 -1.33 20.83
N MET A 13 -5.23 -1.37 20.05
CA MET A 13 -5.32 -1.57 18.61
C MET A 13 -5.63 -3.05 18.38
N VAL A 14 -6.88 -3.37 18.04
CA VAL A 14 -7.24 -4.72 17.62
C VAL A 14 -6.83 -4.88 16.16
N ALA A 15 -5.77 -5.66 15.90
CA ALA A 15 -5.38 -6.07 14.57
C ALA A 15 -6.23 -7.29 14.16
N LEU A 16 -7.12 -7.12 13.18
CA LEU A 16 -8.08 -8.14 12.75
C LEU A 16 -7.49 -9.16 11.75
N GLY A 17 -6.18 -9.08 11.46
CA GLY A 17 -5.50 -9.96 10.52
C GLY A 17 -4.41 -9.23 9.73
N PRO A 18 -3.77 -9.92 8.77
CA PRO A 18 -2.77 -9.32 7.89
C PRO A 18 -3.40 -8.22 7.02
N ILE A 19 -2.63 -7.17 6.77
CA ILE A 19 -2.96 -6.09 5.83
C ILE A 19 -2.39 -6.48 4.47
N PHE A 20 -3.20 -6.39 3.42
CA PHE A 20 -2.79 -6.64 2.05
C PHE A 20 -2.77 -5.31 1.26
N LEU A 21 -1.82 -5.19 0.35
CA LEU A 21 -1.68 -4.06 -0.57
C LEU A 21 -1.68 -4.62 -1.99
N GLY A 22 -2.39 -3.95 -2.91
CA GLY A 22 -2.51 -4.42 -4.30
C GLY A 22 -3.70 -5.35 -4.49
N ASP A 23 -3.63 -6.55 -3.91
CA ASP A 23 -4.62 -7.61 -4.09
C ASP A 23 -4.72 -8.52 -2.85
N VAL A 24 -5.75 -9.37 -2.79
CA VAL A 24 -5.98 -10.34 -1.71
C VAL A 24 -5.93 -11.79 -2.24
N PRO A 25 -5.47 -12.77 -1.45
CA PRO A 25 -5.51 -14.17 -1.86
C PRO A 25 -6.95 -14.64 -2.13
N SER A 26 -7.16 -15.30 -3.27
CA SER A 26 -8.46 -15.78 -3.79
C SER A 26 -9.24 -16.71 -2.85
N HIS A 27 -8.59 -17.25 -1.81
CA HIS A 27 -9.19 -18.20 -0.88
C HIS A 27 -9.88 -17.54 0.33
N ARG A 28 -9.84 -16.21 0.44
CA ARG A 28 -10.57 -15.46 1.48
C ARG A 28 -11.89 -14.98 0.90
N ASP A 29 -12.99 -15.56 1.40
CA ASP A 29 -14.39 -15.34 1.04
C ASP A 29 -14.67 -13.91 0.54
N GLN A 30 -14.61 -13.75 -0.77
CA GLN A 30 -15.04 -12.55 -1.43
C GLN A 30 -16.58 -12.60 -1.45
N PRO A 31 -17.30 -11.68 -0.77
CA PRO A 31 -18.76 -11.72 -0.78
C PRO A 31 -19.26 -11.72 -2.22
N ALA A 32 -20.16 -12.64 -2.56
CA ALA A 32 -20.66 -12.88 -3.92
C ALA A 32 -21.29 -11.64 -4.60
N SER A 33 -21.46 -10.53 -3.87
CA SER A 33 -21.92 -9.23 -4.35
C SER A 33 -20.80 -8.30 -4.84
N THR A 34 -19.53 -8.68 -4.73
CA THR A 34 -18.42 -7.86 -5.18
C THR A 34 -18.15 -8.12 -6.66
N ARG A 35 -18.39 -7.08 -7.48
CA ARG A 35 -17.81 -6.95 -8.82
C ARG A 35 -16.38 -7.46 -8.79
N GLU A 36 -16.01 -8.25 -9.80
CA GLU A 36 -14.65 -8.72 -10.09
C GLU A 36 -13.62 -7.71 -9.59
N VAL A 37 -13.05 -7.98 -8.42
CA VAL A 37 -12.06 -7.08 -7.82
C VAL A 37 -10.76 -7.37 -8.54
N THR A 38 -10.51 -6.64 -9.62
CA THR A 38 -9.19 -6.64 -10.24
C THR A 38 -8.23 -5.99 -9.27
N GLY A 39 -7.15 -6.69 -8.91
CA GLY A 39 -6.09 -6.15 -8.08
C GLY A 39 -5.53 -4.83 -8.65
N PHE A 40 -5.00 -3.99 -7.76
CA PHE A 40 -4.41 -2.70 -8.14
C PHE A 40 -3.11 -2.91 -8.94
N VAL A 41 -2.99 -2.19 -10.05
CA VAL A 41 -1.79 -2.13 -10.89
C VAL A 41 -1.31 -0.69 -10.96
N GLY A 42 -0.13 -0.43 -10.40
CA GLY A 42 0.45 0.90 -10.36
C GLY A 42 1.50 1.02 -9.26
N CYS A 43 1.83 2.26 -8.92
CA CYS A 43 2.85 2.58 -7.93
C CYS A 43 2.22 3.00 -6.61
N ILE A 44 2.71 2.43 -5.51
CA ILE A 44 2.33 2.81 -4.14
C ILE A 44 3.58 3.38 -3.46
N ARG A 45 3.47 4.57 -2.89
CA ARG A 45 4.51 5.28 -2.14
C ARG A 45 3.90 5.95 -0.92
N GLU A 46 4.74 6.29 0.07
CA GLU A 46 4.34 7.08 1.25
C GLU A 46 3.16 6.45 2.03
N LEU A 47 3.28 5.16 2.37
CA LEU A 47 2.25 4.45 3.13
C LEU A 47 2.28 4.87 4.60
N GLN A 48 1.14 5.34 5.11
CA GLN A 48 0.93 5.61 6.53
C GLN A 48 -0.26 4.81 7.06
N VAL A 49 -0.06 4.09 8.16
CA VAL A 49 -1.11 3.33 8.85
C VAL A 49 -1.16 3.75 10.31
N ASN A 50 -2.31 4.24 10.76
CA ASN A 50 -2.49 4.74 12.14
C ASN A 50 -1.42 5.77 12.55
N ASN A 51 -1.11 6.72 11.68
CA ASN A 51 -0.09 7.76 11.91
C ASN A 51 1.36 7.24 12.02
N LYS A 52 1.61 5.99 11.64
CA LYS A 52 2.96 5.43 11.50
C LYS A 52 3.29 5.28 10.02
N ASP A 53 4.40 5.88 9.60
CA ASP A 53 4.94 5.67 8.26
C ASP A 53 5.52 4.26 8.18
N ILE A 54 5.16 3.55 7.10
CA ILE A 54 5.54 2.15 6.87
C ILE A 54 6.47 2.11 5.68
N TYR A 55 7.68 1.59 5.89
CA TYR A 55 8.58 1.32 4.77
C TYR A 55 8.16 0.01 4.09
N ILE A 56 7.33 0.13 3.04
CA ILE A 56 6.67 -1.01 2.38
C ILE A 56 7.66 -2.14 2.05
N ALA A 57 8.78 -1.81 1.39
CA ALA A 57 9.74 -2.81 0.94
C ALA A 57 10.50 -3.50 2.09
N GLY A 58 10.64 -2.85 3.25
CA GLY A 58 11.35 -3.42 4.41
C GLY A 58 10.44 -4.04 5.48
N GLU A 59 9.17 -3.64 5.55
CA GLU A 59 8.21 -4.14 6.54
C GLU A 59 7.22 -5.18 5.98
N ALA A 60 7.19 -5.40 4.67
CA ALA A 60 6.32 -6.42 4.07
C ALA A 60 6.74 -7.83 4.49
N MET A 61 5.76 -8.67 4.87
CA MET A 61 5.99 -10.10 5.12
C MET A 61 6.24 -10.90 3.83
N GLY A 62 5.81 -10.38 2.68
CA GLY A 62 5.96 -11.01 1.37
C GLY A 62 5.28 -10.22 0.27
N GLY A 63 5.55 -10.58 -0.99
CA GLY A 63 5.00 -9.90 -2.16
C GLY A 63 5.15 -10.70 -3.44
N ARG A 64 4.33 -10.41 -4.45
CA ARG A 64 4.37 -11.07 -5.77
C ARG A 64 4.17 -10.02 -6.87
N ASN A 65 4.94 -10.14 -7.95
CA ASN A 65 4.92 -9.22 -9.10
C ASN A 65 5.16 -7.75 -8.71
N ILE A 66 6.01 -7.51 -7.70
CA ILE A 66 6.37 -6.18 -7.23
C ILE A 66 7.68 -5.77 -7.88
N GLN A 67 7.71 -4.57 -8.45
CA GLN A 67 8.91 -3.92 -8.97
C GLN A 67 9.02 -2.53 -8.37
N ASN A 68 10.25 -2.01 -8.27
CA ASN A 68 10.43 -0.65 -7.80
C ASN A 68 9.91 0.34 -8.84
N CYS A 69 9.17 1.34 -8.37
CA CYS A 69 8.55 2.37 -9.20
C CYS A 69 9.44 3.60 -9.43
N ASP A 70 10.67 3.58 -8.94
CA ASP A 70 11.67 4.61 -9.21
C ASP A 70 12.16 4.53 -10.66
N THR A 71 11.27 4.78 -11.60
CA THR A 71 11.65 5.24 -12.94
C THR A 71 12.20 6.65 -12.79
N PRO A 72 13.48 6.90 -13.14
CA PRO A 72 14.03 8.25 -13.14
C PRO A 72 13.10 9.17 -13.89
N VAL A 73 12.75 10.32 -13.32
CA VAL A 73 11.85 11.30 -13.93
C VAL A 73 12.32 11.66 -15.34
N CYS A 74 13.63 11.73 -15.52
CA CYS A 74 14.28 11.99 -16.80
C CYS A 74 14.15 10.87 -17.85
N GLN A 75 13.84 9.63 -17.46
CA GLN A 75 13.69 8.51 -18.38
C GLN A 75 12.48 8.69 -19.31
N HIS A 76 11.47 9.46 -18.88
CA HIS A 76 10.30 9.79 -19.70
C HIS A 76 10.49 11.05 -20.56
N LEU A 77 11.71 11.59 -20.64
CA LEU A 77 12.05 12.82 -21.40
C LEU A 77 11.01 13.96 -21.21
N PRO A 78 10.74 14.40 -19.96
CA PRO A 78 9.68 15.38 -19.69
C PRO A 78 10.04 16.80 -20.13
N CYS A 79 11.33 17.12 -20.22
CA CYS A 79 11.81 18.44 -20.59
C CYS A 79 11.60 18.71 -22.09
N ARG A 80 11.07 19.89 -22.42
CA ARG A 80 10.92 20.38 -23.79
C ARG A 80 11.83 21.60 -24.02
N ASN A 81 11.96 22.02 -25.28
CA ASN A 81 12.64 23.26 -25.67
C ASN A 81 14.12 23.34 -25.20
N GLY A 82 14.85 22.24 -25.28
CA GLY A 82 16.28 22.20 -24.92
C GLY A 82 16.58 22.18 -23.43
N GLY A 83 15.57 21.96 -22.58
CA GLY A 83 15.79 21.76 -21.13
C GLY A 83 16.62 20.50 -20.86
N THR A 84 17.61 20.61 -19.96
CA THR A 84 18.40 19.48 -19.47
C THR A 84 17.78 18.95 -18.18
N CYS A 85 17.44 17.66 -18.16
CA CYS A 85 16.89 17.02 -16.97
C CYS A 85 18.02 16.68 -15.98
N VAL A 86 17.90 17.11 -14.73
CA VAL A 86 18.91 16.97 -13.68
C VAL A 86 18.30 16.37 -12.42
N ARG A 87 18.16 15.04 -12.40
CA ARG A 87 17.46 14.20 -11.41
C ARG A 87 15.95 14.10 -11.61
#